data_AF-A0AAU2AMA1-F1
#
_entry.id   AF-A0AAU2AMA1-F1
#
_cell.length_a   1.000
_cell.length_b   1.000
_cell.length_c   1.000
_cell.angle_alpha   90.00
_cell.angle_beta   90.00
_cell.angle_gamma   90.00
#
_symmetry.space_group_name_H-M   'P 1'
#
loop_
_entity.id
_entity.type
_entity.pdbx_description
1 polymer ?
#
loop_
_entity_poly.entity_id
_entity_poly.type
_entity_poly.pdbx_seq_one_letter_code
_entity_poly.pdbx_strand_id
1 'polypeptide(L)'
;MPVTQERSGTAPETPDEAPVPGRRARVLAKVRAGLPRTGLAVLAGLLLALAFPPFDLWPLSLVGVAAFSLLTRGRTVRQAAWTGFAFGLPFFLLLLSWLRVVGWDATVGLSVIEALFLALLGAGLALTSRLPGWPLWAACLWVTQEWARDRLPLGGFPWGRLAFANTATPFTPLAALGGAPLVTFAVALAGALLGWAALRLRGPRRAPKAAALAALGAVATLLAGYLVPVPTAAADTVKVALIQGNVPNPGMDFLGRPMMVLNNHASATEKLAADIKAGTVEKPDIVIWPENSSDLDPFSDPLAYQRIDAAVRAVGVPTLVGTLVDGPDEQHVQNEGIVWDPKTGPGASYTKQHPVPFGEYVPFRDQLMKVITRLQRVARDFYPGDHNGVMQLGPAKIGDVICFEVAYDEIVRDTVDKGARVLVVQTNNATYAKTGQPEQQLAMSRLRAVEHGRAVLIAATSGISAVIAPDGTVQQQTEELTAAELSAVVPLRDGTTVADRVGAVPEWTLAVGGLLACGAALLAGRRRVTRPLASGSS
;
A
#
# COMPACT_ATOMS: atom_id res chain seq x y z
N MET A 1 32.21 -89.74 39.43
CA MET A 1 33.19 -88.68 39.72
C MET A 1 33.49 -87.93 38.42
N PRO A 2 33.55 -86.60 38.44
CA PRO A 2 32.74 -85.80 37.53
C PRO A 2 33.46 -85.37 36.25
N VAL A 3 32.68 -85.28 35.17
CA VAL A 3 33.00 -84.61 33.91
C VAL A 3 32.74 -83.11 34.12
N THR A 4 33.79 -82.30 34.10
CA THR A 4 33.70 -80.84 34.17
C THR A 4 33.37 -80.24 32.81
N GLN A 5 32.27 -79.50 32.77
CA GLN A 5 31.79 -78.69 31.63
C GLN A 5 32.83 -77.67 31.17
N GLU A 6 33.03 -77.56 29.85
CA GLU A 6 33.59 -76.38 29.20
C GLU A 6 32.64 -75.19 29.41
N ARG A 7 33.15 -74.11 30.01
CA ARG A 7 32.50 -72.80 29.98
C ARG A 7 32.85 -72.12 28.66
N SER A 8 31.87 -71.99 27.77
CA SER A 8 31.91 -71.01 26.69
C SER A 8 31.84 -69.61 27.30
N GLY A 9 32.95 -68.86 27.20
CA GLY A 9 32.97 -67.44 27.51
C GLY A 9 32.29 -66.67 26.38
N THR A 10 31.06 -66.22 26.60
CA THR A 10 30.45 -65.17 25.79
C THR A 10 31.15 -63.86 26.10
N ALA A 11 31.88 -63.31 25.12
CA ALA A 11 32.35 -61.93 25.16
C ALA A 11 31.12 -60.99 25.23
N PRO A 12 31.18 -59.88 25.98
CA PRO A 12 30.11 -58.90 25.95
C PRO A 12 30.05 -58.27 24.55
N GLU A 13 28.91 -58.43 23.87
CA GLU A 13 28.57 -57.64 22.69
C GLU A 13 28.68 -56.17 23.06
N THR A 14 29.58 -55.47 22.36
CA THR A 14 29.62 -54.01 22.37
C THR A 14 28.30 -53.52 21.77
N PRO A 15 27.60 -52.54 22.38
CA PRO A 15 26.40 -52.00 21.78
C PRO A 15 26.77 -51.40 20.42
N ASP A 16 26.20 -51.95 19.37
CA ASP A 16 26.34 -51.49 17.99
C ASP A 16 26.00 -49.99 17.97
N GLU A 17 27.02 -49.13 17.79
CA GLU A 17 26.85 -47.69 17.74
C GLU A 17 25.93 -47.37 16.56
N ALA A 18 24.68 -47.01 16.85
CA ALA A 18 23.69 -46.68 15.83
C ALA A 18 24.30 -45.69 14.82
N PRO A 19 24.28 -46.00 13.51
CA PRO A 19 25.06 -45.25 12.53
C PRO A 19 24.63 -43.79 12.54
N VAL A 20 25.57 -42.90 12.87
CA VAL A 20 25.35 -41.45 12.93
C VAL A 20 24.87 -40.99 11.55
N PRO A 21 23.64 -40.46 11.42
CA PRO A 21 23.09 -40.15 10.11
C PRO A 21 23.99 -39.17 9.35
N GLY A 22 24.26 -39.48 8.08
CA GLY A 22 25.09 -38.65 7.21
C GLY A 22 24.60 -37.20 7.17
N ARG A 23 25.50 -36.24 6.91
CA ARG A 23 25.20 -34.80 6.87
C ARG A 23 23.95 -34.48 6.02
N ARG A 24 23.77 -35.19 4.89
CA ARG A 24 22.58 -35.07 4.02
C ARG A 24 21.29 -35.52 4.71
N ALA A 25 21.28 -36.67 5.39
CA ALA A 25 20.11 -37.18 6.11
C ALA A 25 19.72 -36.25 7.27
N ARG A 26 20.69 -35.69 8.00
CA ARG A 26 20.44 -34.67 9.05
C ARG A 26 19.87 -33.37 8.48
N VAL A 27 20.32 -32.93 7.32
CA VAL A 27 19.77 -31.75 6.63
C VAL A 27 18.34 -32.03 6.15
N LEU A 28 18.09 -33.17 5.51
CA LEU A 28 16.76 -33.59 5.05
C LEU A 28 15.75 -33.72 6.20
N ALA A 29 16.15 -34.30 7.32
CA ALA A 29 15.31 -34.38 8.52
C ALA A 29 14.94 -33.00 9.07
N LYS A 30 15.91 -32.06 9.11
CA LYS A 30 15.66 -30.66 9.52
C LYS A 30 14.75 -29.92 8.55
N VAL A 31 14.88 -30.16 7.24
CA VAL A 31 13.99 -29.60 6.21
C VAL A 31 12.58 -30.14 6.39
N ARG A 32 12.42 -31.47 6.51
CA ARG A 32 11.11 -32.11 6.73
C ARG A 32 10.42 -31.62 8.00
N ALA A 33 11.17 -31.43 9.09
CA ALA A 33 10.65 -30.86 10.33
C ALA A 33 10.19 -29.39 10.19
N GLY A 34 10.69 -28.66 9.17
CA GLY A 34 10.30 -27.28 8.86
C GLY A 34 9.10 -27.15 7.93
N LEU A 35 8.78 -28.18 7.13
CA LEU A 35 7.73 -28.13 6.11
C LEU A 35 6.34 -27.70 6.65
N PRO A 36 5.84 -28.23 7.78
CA PRO A 36 4.55 -27.80 8.31
C PRO A 36 4.51 -26.30 8.65
N ARG A 37 5.60 -25.76 9.19
CA ARG A 37 5.71 -24.31 9.48
C ARG A 37 5.71 -23.50 8.19
N THR A 38 6.48 -23.91 7.20
CA THR A 38 6.53 -23.23 5.90
C THR A 38 5.15 -23.23 5.25
N GLY A 39 4.44 -24.37 5.26
CA GLY A 39 3.07 -24.45 4.74
C GLY A 39 2.08 -23.55 5.47
N LEU A 40 2.15 -23.48 6.80
CA LEU A 40 1.33 -22.54 7.59
C LEU A 40 1.69 -21.07 7.33
N ALA A 41 2.98 -20.76 7.10
CA ALA A 41 3.41 -19.42 6.74
C ALA A 41 2.85 -19.00 5.38
N VAL A 42 2.90 -19.89 4.39
CA VAL A 42 2.29 -19.68 3.06
C VAL A 42 0.80 -19.42 3.19
N LEU A 43 0.08 -20.27 3.94
CA LEU A 43 -1.36 -20.09 4.15
C LEU A 43 -1.66 -18.75 4.83
N ALA A 44 -0.91 -18.38 5.87
CA ALA A 44 -1.11 -17.11 6.57
C ALA A 44 -0.83 -15.89 5.66
N GLY A 45 0.14 -15.99 4.76
CA GLY A 45 0.41 -14.96 3.75
C GLY A 45 -0.73 -14.82 2.74
N LEU A 46 -1.27 -15.94 2.26
CA LEU A 46 -2.46 -15.94 1.38
C LEU A 46 -3.68 -15.34 2.09
N LEU A 47 -3.92 -15.70 3.35
CA LEU A 47 -5.00 -15.11 4.15
C LEU A 47 -4.82 -13.60 4.29
N LEU A 48 -3.59 -13.12 4.50
CA LEU A 48 -3.32 -11.69 4.52
C LEU A 48 -3.62 -11.03 3.16
N ALA A 49 -3.29 -11.66 2.03
CA ALA A 49 -3.61 -11.13 0.70
C ALA A 49 -5.12 -10.98 0.48
N LEU A 50 -5.92 -11.93 0.98
CA LEU A 50 -7.39 -11.86 0.92
C LEU A 50 -7.98 -10.75 1.80
N ALA A 51 -7.19 -10.13 2.68
CA ALA A 51 -7.64 -8.97 3.43
C ALA A 51 -7.67 -7.68 2.60
N PHE A 52 -7.02 -7.66 1.43
CA PHE A 52 -6.97 -6.51 0.53
C PHE A 52 -8.05 -6.58 -0.55
N PRO A 53 -8.39 -5.44 -1.16
CA PRO A 53 -9.20 -5.43 -2.38
C PRO A 53 -8.55 -6.30 -3.48
N PRO A 54 -9.36 -7.00 -4.29
CA PRO A 54 -10.83 -6.92 -4.38
C PRO A 54 -11.59 -7.86 -3.41
N PHE A 55 -10.90 -8.56 -2.51
CA PHE A 55 -11.54 -9.55 -1.62
C PHE A 55 -12.09 -8.92 -0.34
N ASP A 56 -11.40 -7.90 0.20
CA ASP A 56 -11.82 -7.09 1.35
C ASP A 56 -12.20 -7.87 2.62
N LEU A 57 -11.61 -9.05 2.83
CA LEU A 57 -11.82 -9.87 4.02
C LEU A 57 -10.90 -9.40 5.17
N TRP A 58 -11.05 -8.14 5.57
CA TRP A 58 -10.15 -7.45 6.51
C TRP A 58 -9.83 -8.21 7.81
N PRO A 59 -10.71 -9.03 8.43
CA PRO A 59 -10.35 -9.77 9.65
C PRO A 59 -9.19 -10.76 9.42
N LEU A 60 -8.98 -11.19 8.17
CA LEU A 60 -7.85 -12.06 7.83
C LEU A 60 -6.49 -11.37 8.00
N SER A 61 -6.44 -10.03 8.00
CA SER A 61 -5.22 -9.30 8.37
C SER A 61 -4.79 -9.59 9.82
N LEU A 62 -5.75 -9.64 10.76
CA LEU A 62 -5.50 -10.00 12.15
C LEU A 62 -5.03 -11.45 12.28
N VAL A 63 -5.65 -12.37 11.53
CA VAL A 63 -5.29 -13.79 11.50
C VAL A 63 -3.87 -13.97 10.93
N GLY A 64 -3.56 -13.31 9.83
CA GLY A 64 -2.25 -13.34 9.18
C GLY A 64 -1.14 -12.85 10.12
N VAL A 65 -1.34 -11.70 10.77
CA VAL A 65 -0.37 -11.17 11.75
C VAL A 65 -0.22 -12.08 12.97
N ALA A 66 -1.33 -12.58 13.51
CA ALA A 66 -1.31 -13.50 14.66
C ALA A 66 -0.52 -14.77 14.31
N ALA A 67 -0.85 -15.41 13.18
CA ALA A 67 -0.17 -16.62 12.72
C ALA A 67 1.31 -16.35 12.48
N PHE A 68 1.68 -15.27 11.80
CA PHE A 68 3.08 -14.96 11.52
C PHE A 68 3.89 -14.72 12.80
N SER A 69 3.32 -13.98 13.75
CA SER A 69 3.92 -13.75 15.09
C SER A 69 4.14 -15.05 15.86
N LEU A 70 3.21 -16.01 15.76
CA LEU A 70 3.32 -17.31 16.42
C LEU A 70 4.34 -18.23 15.75
N LEU A 71 4.38 -18.25 14.41
CA LEU A 71 5.28 -19.11 13.64
C LEU A 71 6.75 -18.75 13.83
N THR A 72 7.06 -17.47 14.05
CA THR A 72 8.41 -16.94 14.28
C THR A 72 8.87 -17.07 15.74
N ARG A 73 7.94 -17.26 16.69
CA ARG A 73 8.25 -17.33 18.12
C ARG A 73 9.17 -18.49 18.49
N GLY A 74 10.19 -18.17 19.29
CA GLY A 74 11.16 -19.17 19.79
C GLY A 74 11.99 -19.83 18.69
N ARG A 75 12.06 -19.23 17.50
CA ARG A 75 12.91 -19.67 16.39
C ARG A 75 14.24 -18.94 16.41
N THR A 76 15.18 -19.45 15.62
CA THR A 76 16.39 -18.69 15.30
C THR A 76 16.07 -17.59 14.29
N VAL A 77 16.89 -16.54 14.26
CA VAL A 77 16.75 -15.42 13.32
C VAL A 77 16.65 -15.91 11.87
N ARG A 78 17.50 -16.87 11.48
CA ARG A 78 17.50 -17.45 10.13
C ARG A 78 16.23 -18.23 9.80
N GLN A 79 15.73 -19.04 10.75
CA GLN A 79 14.48 -19.78 10.55
C GLN A 79 13.28 -18.85 10.42
N ALA A 80 13.26 -17.79 11.23
CA ALA A 80 12.19 -16.81 11.22
C ALA A 80 12.25 -15.91 9.98
N ALA A 81 13.45 -15.59 9.49
CA ALA A 81 13.63 -14.91 8.21
C ALA A 81 13.07 -15.74 7.04
N TRP A 82 13.38 -17.03 7.00
CA TRP A 82 12.78 -17.92 6.01
C TRP A 82 11.24 -18.01 6.16
N THR A 83 10.75 -18.04 7.40
CA THR A 83 9.30 -18.04 7.67
C THR A 83 8.65 -16.75 7.14
N GLY A 84 9.31 -15.61 7.31
CA GLY A 84 8.86 -14.32 6.78
C GLY A 84 8.89 -14.26 5.26
N PHE A 85 9.93 -14.82 4.63
CA PHE A 85 9.96 -14.95 3.17
C PHE A 85 8.85 -15.86 2.64
N ALA A 86 8.64 -17.03 3.26
CA ALA A 86 7.60 -17.98 2.88
C ALA A 86 6.17 -17.45 3.15
N PHE A 87 6.03 -16.52 4.09
CA PHE A 87 4.80 -15.77 4.32
C PHE A 87 4.60 -14.66 3.27
N GLY A 88 5.64 -13.85 3.04
CA GLY A 88 5.57 -12.66 2.18
C GLY A 88 5.47 -12.98 0.69
N LEU A 89 6.17 -14.01 0.19
CA LEU A 89 6.17 -14.32 -1.23
C LEU A 89 4.77 -14.64 -1.79
N PRO A 90 3.98 -15.59 -1.24
CA PRO A 90 2.63 -15.84 -1.73
C PRO A 90 1.67 -14.68 -1.46
N PHE A 91 1.91 -13.90 -0.38
CA PHE A 91 1.15 -12.67 -0.10
C PHE A 91 1.30 -11.67 -1.25
N PHE A 92 2.53 -11.29 -1.60
CA PHE A 92 2.79 -10.32 -2.66
C PHE A 92 2.49 -10.87 -4.06
N LEU A 93 2.70 -12.16 -4.32
CA LEU A 93 2.32 -12.75 -5.61
C LEU A 93 0.82 -12.64 -5.89
N LEU A 94 -0.03 -12.82 -4.87
CA LEU A 94 -1.47 -12.66 -5.03
C LEU A 94 -1.85 -11.18 -5.09
N LEU A 95 -1.35 -10.37 -4.16
CA LEU A 95 -1.66 -8.94 -4.06
C LEU A 95 -1.27 -8.17 -5.33
N LEU A 96 -0.09 -8.48 -5.89
CA LEU A 96 0.50 -7.81 -7.05
C LEU A 96 0.27 -8.59 -8.35
N SER A 97 -0.66 -9.55 -8.35
CA SER A 97 -0.97 -10.34 -9.54
C SER A 97 -1.45 -9.49 -10.72
N TRP A 98 -1.95 -8.28 -10.46
CA TRP A 98 -2.29 -7.29 -11.48
C TRP A 98 -1.10 -6.85 -12.35
N LEU A 99 0.13 -6.89 -11.83
CA LEU A 99 1.34 -6.58 -12.61
C LEU A 99 1.63 -7.59 -13.73
N ARG A 100 0.92 -8.73 -13.77
CA ARG A 100 1.08 -9.73 -14.83
C ARG A 100 0.77 -9.19 -16.23
N VAL A 101 0.02 -8.08 -16.32
CA VAL A 101 -0.24 -7.37 -17.58
C VAL A 101 1.06 -6.81 -18.18
N VAL A 102 2.00 -6.39 -17.34
CA VAL A 102 3.36 -5.99 -17.74
C VAL A 102 4.23 -7.22 -17.97
N GLY A 103 4.18 -8.19 -17.05
CA GLY A 103 4.87 -9.46 -17.18
C GLY A 103 5.02 -10.21 -15.86
N TRP A 104 4.98 -11.54 -15.92
CA TRP A 104 5.15 -12.40 -14.74
C TRP A 104 6.51 -12.26 -14.07
N ASP A 105 7.55 -11.95 -14.83
CA ASP A 105 8.88 -11.68 -14.30
C ASP A 105 8.92 -10.39 -13.47
N ALA A 106 8.19 -9.34 -13.86
CA ALA A 106 8.01 -8.15 -13.04
C ALA A 106 7.22 -8.46 -11.76
N THR A 107 6.10 -9.19 -11.87
CA THR A 107 5.30 -9.62 -10.71
C THR A 107 6.13 -10.43 -9.72
N VAL A 108 6.86 -11.44 -10.19
CA VAL A 108 7.69 -12.30 -9.35
C VAL A 108 8.88 -11.54 -8.77
N GLY A 109 9.56 -10.74 -9.60
CA GLY A 109 10.72 -9.95 -9.19
C GLY A 109 10.39 -8.98 -8.07
N LEU A 110 9.32 -8.18 -8.24
CA LEU A 110 8.85 -7.26 -7.21
C LEU A 110 8.36 -8.03 -5.97
N SER A 111 7.57 -9.09 -6.14
CA SER A 111 7.09 -9.89 -5.00
C SER A 111 8.24 -10.50 -4.18
N VAL A 112 9.35 -10.87 -4.81
CA VAL A 112 10.55 -11.36 -4.11
C VAL A 112 11.18 -10.24 -3.31
N ILE A 113 11.37 -9.05 -3.89
CA ILE A 113 11.93 -7.87 -3.19
C ILE A 113 11.07 -7.52 -1.97
N GLU A 114 9.76 -7.41 -2.17
CA GLU A 114 8.80 -7.10 -1.11
C GLU A 114 8.79 -8.18 0.00
N ALA A 115 8.89 -9.46 -0.39
CA ALA A 115 8.98 -10.57 0.57
C ALA A 115 10.27 -10.56 1.42
N LEU A 116 11.35 -9.92 0.95
CA LEU A 116 12.58 -9.77 1.75
C LEU A 116 12.36 -8.85 2.95
N PHE A 117 11.52 -7.82 2.84
CA PHE A 117 11.14 -6.99 3.99
C PHE A 117 10.39 -7.82 5.03
N LEU A 118 9.51 -8.73 4.60
CA LEU A 118 8.83 -9.63 5.55
C LEU A 118 9.76 -10.71 6.11
N ALA A 119 10.81 -11.09 5.39
CA ALA A 119 11.90 -11.90 5.93
C ALA A 119 12.64 -11.15 7.06
N LEU A 120 12.96 -9.87 6.88
CA LEU A 120 13.56 -9.03 7.92
C LEU A 120 12.63 -8.84 9.11
N LEU A 121 11.33 -8.64 8.87
CA LEU A 121 10.32 -8.63 9.93
C LEU A 121 10.31 -9.94 10.70
N GLY A 122 10.32 -11.09 10.01
CA GLY A 122 10.36 -12.41 10.64
C GLY A 122 11.57 -12.59 11.55
N ALA A 123 12.75 -12.15 11.10
CA ALA A 123 13.97 -12.09 11.91
C ALA A 123 13.78 -11.22 13.17
N GLY A 124 13.24 -10.01 13.02
CA GLY A 124 12.95 -9.09 14.12
C GLY A 124 11.97 -9.68 15.13
N LEU A 125 10.87 -10.28 14.66
CA LEU A 125 9.86 -10.92 15.51
C LEU A 125 10.46 -12.06 16.35
N ALA A 126 11.33 -12.89 15.77
CA ALA A 126 12.01 -13.92 16.55
C ALA A 126 12.90 -13.35 17.65
N LEU A 127 13.62 -12.26 17.39
CA LEU A 127 14.46 -11.56 18.37
C LEU A 127 13.62 -10.97 19.50
N THR A 128 12.61 -10.16 19.16
CA THR A 128 11.80 -9.40 20.12
C THR A 128 10.75 -10.24 20.84
N SER A 129 10.42 -11.44 20.33
CA SER A 129 9.47 -12.38 20.99
C SER A 129 9.86 -12.77 22.42
N ARG A 130 11.12 -12.55 22.79
CA ARG A 130 11.70 -12.84 24.11
C ARG A 130 11.58 -11.68 25.10
N LEU A 131 11.28 -10.47 24.63
CA LEU A 131 11.13 -9.29 25.46
C LEU A 131 9.76 -9.31 26.19
N PRO A 132 9.67 -8.71 27.39
CA PRO A 132 8.38 -8.41 27.99
C PRO A 132 7.59 -7.47 27.06
N GLY A 133 6.27 -7.63 27.01
CA GLY A 133 5.42 -6.83 26.11
C GLY A 133 5.64 -7.12 24.63
N TRP A 134 6.12 -8.30 24.25
CA TRP A 134 6.41 -8.66 22.85
C TRP A 134 5.34 -8.29 21.80
N PRO A 135 4.01 -8.29 22.07
CA PRO A 135 3.03 -7.86 21.07
C PRO A 135 3.20 -6.40 20.64
N LEU A 136 3.61 -5.52 21.57
CA LEU A 136 3.91 -4.11 21.27
C LEU A 136 5.08 -4.01 20.28
N TRP A 137 6.18 -4.72 20.57
CA TRP A 137 7.36 -4.70 19.71
C TRP A 137 7.11 -5.34 18.34
N ALA A 138 6.23 -6.34 18.27
CA ALA A 138 5.78 -6.92 17.01
C ALA A 138 5.01 -5.90 16.14
N ALA A 139 4.16 -5.09 16.76
CA ALA A 139 3.43 -4.03 16.08
C ALA A 139 4.36 -2.90 15.60
N CYS A 140 5.31 -2.48 16.44
CA CYS A 140 6.33 -1.50 16.05
C CYS A 140 7.17 -2.01 14.87
N LEU A 141 7.59 -3.27 14.88
CA LEU A 141 8.37 -3.86 13.78
C LEU A 141 7.58 -3.96 12.46
N TRP A 142 6.26 -4.15 12.53
CA TRP A 142 5.40 -4.07 11.35
C TRP A 142 5.46 -2.67 10.73
N VAL A 143 5.37 -1.62 11.53
CA VAL A 143 5.56 -0.25 11.04
C VAL A 143 6.99 -0.03 10.56
N THR A 144 8.02 -0.56 11.25
CA THR A 144 9.42 -0.44 10.82
C THR A 144 9.65 -1.01 9.43
N GLN A 145 9.07 -2.17 9.10
CA GLN A 145 9.29 -2.78 7.79
C GLN A 145 8.53 -2.02 6.70
N GLU A 146 7.30 -1.54 6.97
CA GLU A 146 6.56 -0.69 6.03
C GLU A 146 7.32 0.61 5.79
N TRP A 147 7.77 1.29 6.85
CA TRP A 147 8.58 2.51 6.75
C TRP A 147 9.79 2.35 5.82
N ALA A 148 10.48 1.20 5.89
CA ALA A 148 11.62 0.90 5.04
C ALA A 148 11.22 0.58 3.59
N ARG A 149 10.17 -0.22 3.42
CA ARG A 149 9.67 -0.70 2.13
C ARG A 149 9.01 0.40 1.31
N ASP A 150 8.36 1.34 1.98
CA ASP A 150 7.74 2.52 1.39
C ASP A 150 8.78 3.52 0.87
N ARG A 151 10.09 3.31 1.11
CA ARG A 151 11.19 4.21 0.71
C ARG A 151 12.32 3.53 -0.07
N LEU A 152 12.47 2.21 0.05
CA LEU A 152 13.60 1.47 -0.49
C LEU A 152 13.14 0.24 -1.28
N PRO A 153 13.81 -0.10 -2.40
CA PRO A 153 14.70 0.75 -3.20
C PRO A 153 13.90 1.70 -4.13
N LEU A 154 14.58 2.64 -4.80
CA LEU A 154 13.99 3.44 -5.90
C LEU A 154 12.74 4.25 -5.52
N GLY A 155 12.72 4.88 -4.34
CA GLY A 155 11.55 5.59 -3.85
C GLY A 155 10.54 4.71 -3.11
N GLY A 156 10.71 3.38 -3.13
CA GLY A 156 9.93 2.42 -2.36
C GLY A 156 8.61 2.00 -3.01
N PHE A 157 7.90 1.10 -2.34
CA PHE A 157 6.65 0.51 -2.85
C PHE A 157 5.62 0.28 -1.72
N PRO A 158 4.74 1.26 -1.44
CA PRO A 158 3.85 1.24 -0.27
C PRO A 158 2.65 0.28 -0.36
N TRP A 159 2.53 -0.50 -1.44
CA TRP A 159 1.44 -1.47 -1.59
C TRP A 159 1.47 -2.54 -0.49
N GLY A 160 0.33 -3.07 -0.06
CA GLY A 160 0.31 -4.16 0.92
C GLY A 160 0.58 -3.76 2.37
N ARG A 161 0.56 -2.46 2.70
CA ARG A 161 0.52 -1.99 4.09
C ARG A 161 -0.76 -2.47 4.78
N LEU A 162 -0.67 -2.86 6.05
CA LEU A 162 -1.84 -3.33 6.80
C LEU A 162 -2.96 -2.27 6.87
N ALA A 163 -2.58 -0.99 6.86
CA ALA A 163 -3.51 0.13 6.79
C ALA A 163 -4.42 0.09 5.55
N PHE A 164 -3.88 -0.29 4.39
CA PHE A 164 -4.63 -0.32 3.12
C PHE A 164 -5.57 -1.53 2.99
N ALA A 165 -5.44 -2.55 3.83
CA ALA A 165 -6.46 -3.60 4.02
C ALA A 165 -7.57 -3.18 5.00
N ASN A 166 -7.45 -2.02 5.65
CA ASN A 166 -8.31 -1.58 6.76
C ASN A 166 -8.85 -0.16 6.56
N THR A 167 -9.46 0.08 5.39
CA THR A 167 -9.90 1.41 4.91
C THR A 167 -11.42 1.62 5.04
N ALA A 168 -12.11 0.62 5.59
CA ALA A 168 -13.56 0.58 5.83
C ALA A 168 -13.90 -0.19 7.13
N THR A 169 -13.05 -0.09 8.13
CA THR A 169 -13.05 -0.98 9.30
C THR A 169 -13.01 -0.18 10.60
N PRO A 170 -13.21 -0.82 11.77
CA PRO A 170 -13.09 -0.13 13.05
C PRO A 170 -11.71 0.51 13.29
N PHE A 171 -10.67 0.12 12.54
CA PHE A 171 -9.34 0.72 12.64
C PHE A 171 -9.22 2.01 11.83
N THR A 172 -10.02 2.22 10.78
CA THR A 172 -9.86 3.32 9.82
C THR A 172 -9.84 4.70 10.47
N PRO A 173 -10.70 5.03 11.46
CA PRO A 173 -10.65 6.34 12.11
C PRO A 173 -9.31 6.68 12.79
N LEU A 174 -8.50 5.67 13.17
CA LEU A 174 -7.17 5.92 13.75
C LEU A 174 -6.23 6.64 12.76
N ALA A 175 -6.52 6.60 11.46
CA ALA A 175 -5.78 7.36 10.45
C ALA A 175 -5.83 8.87 10.72
N ALA A 176 -6.94 9.39 11.28
CA ALA A 176 -7.05 10.81 11.64
C ALA A 176 -6.15 11.23 12.83
N LEU A 177 -5.58 10.26 13.56
CA LEU A 177 -4.68 10.52 14.69
C LEU A 177 -3.20 10.38 14.33
N GLY A 178 -2.83 9.42 13.51
CA GLY A 178 -1.43 9.14 13.21
C GLY A 178 -1.18 8.51 11.85
N GLY A 179 -2.10 8.76 10.91
CA GLY A 179 -2.03 8.30 9.53
C GLY A 179 -2.08 6.79 9.36
N ALA A 180 -1.73 6.35 8.16
CA ALA A 180 -1.56 4.93 7.84
C ALA A 180 -0.64 4.17 8.84
N PRO A 181 0.48 4.71 9.34
CA PRO A 181 1.35 4.02 10.30
C PRO A 181 0.64 3.60 11.60
N LEU A 182 -0.26 4.45 12.13
CA LEU A 182 -1.00 4.13 13.35
C LEU A 182 -2.06 3.04 13.11
N VAL A 183 -2.69 3.03 11.94
CA VAL A 183 -3.61 1.96 11.53
C VAL A 183 -2.86 0.63 11.42
N THR A 184 -1.71 0.61 10.72
CA THR A 184 -0.83 -0.58 10.65
C THR A 184 -0.46 -1.07 12.04
N PHE A 185 -0.03 -0.16 12.92
CA PHE A 185 0.31 -0.50 14.29
C PHE A 185 -0.86 -1.13 15.06
N ALA A 186 -2.05 -0.56 14.97
CA ALA A 186 -3.24 -1.05 15.67
C ALA A 186 -3.65 -2.44 15.19
N VAL A 187 -3.67 -2.67 13.87
CA VAL A 187 -3.96 -3.98 13.27
C VAL A 187 -2.90 -4.99 13.71
N ALA A 188 -1.62 -4.62 13.65
CA ALA A 188 -0.53 -5.50 14.02
C ALA A 188 -0.55 -5.84 15.53
N LEU A 189 -0.86 -4.87 16.38
CA LEU A 189 -0.97 -5.04 17.83
C LEU A 189 -2.15 -5.95 18.17
N ALA A 190 -3.32 -5.72 17.58
CA ALA A 190 -4.49 -6.58 17.78
C ALA A 190 -4.20 -8.03 17.35
N GLY A 191 -3.60 -8.24 16.17
CA GLY A 191 -3.17 -9.57 15.72
C GLY A 191 -2.15 -10.23 16.66
N ALA A 192 -1.13 -9.50 17.10
CA ALA A 192 -0.13 -10.03 18.02
C ALA A 192 -0.71 -10.36 19.41
N LEU A 193 -1.65 -9.56 19.91
CA LEU A 193 -2.39 -9.80 21.16
C LEU A 193 -3.29 -11.04 21.05
N LEU A 194 -3.96 -11.25 19.92
CA LEU A 194 -4.71 -12.49 19.66
C LEU A 194 -3.78 -13.72 19.64
N GLY A 195 -2.62 -13.60 19.01
CA GLY A 195 -1.58 -14.63 19.08
C GLY A 195 -1.14 -14.90 20.53
N TRP A 196 -0.96 -13.84 21.32
CA TRP A 196 -0.61 -13.97 22.74
C TRP A 196 -1.70 -14.66 23.55
N ALA A 197 -2.98 -14.32 23.33
CA ALA A 197 -4.11 -14.97 23.97
C ALA A 197 -4.14 -16.47 23.65
N ALA A 198 -3.96 -16.86 22.38
CA ALA A 198 -3.90 -18.26 21.96
C ALA A 198 -2.77 -19.04 22.66
N LEU A 199 -1.58 -18.44 22.82
CA LEU A 199 -0.46 -19.04 23.56
C LEU A 199 -0.79 -19.24 25.04
N ARG A 200 -1.50 -18.30 25.66
CA ARG A 200 -1.87 -18.38 27.08
C ARG A 200 -3.07 -19.29 27.35
N LEU A 201 -3.89 -19.59 26.34
CA LEU A 201 -4.96 -20.60 26.45
C LEU A 201 -4.44 -22.02 26.22
N ARG A 202 -3.58 -22.22 25.21
CA ARG A 202 -3.25 -23.56 24.71
C ARG A 202 -1.79 -23.98 24.92
N GLY A 203 -0.90 -23.07 25.29
CA GLY A 203 0.53 -23.34 25.43
C GLY A 203 0.95 -24.01 26.75
N PRO A 204 2.24 -24.35 26.92
CA PRO A 204 2.76 -25.06 28.11
C PRO A 204 2.62 -24.27 29.43
N ARG A 205 2.55 -22.93 29.34
CA ARG A 205 2.38 -22.00 30.46
C ARG A 205 1.00 -21.35 30.38
N ARG A 206 -0.04 -22.19 30.44
CA ARG A 206 -1.44 -21.74 30.39
C ARG A 206 -1.69 -20.73 31.51
N ALA A 207 -2.34 -19.64 31.15
CA ALA A 207 -2.71 -18.57 32.07
C ALA A 207 -3.99 -17.90 31.52
N PRO A 208 -5.17 -18.48 31.79
CA PRO A 208 -6.43 -18.03 31.18
C PRO A 208 -6.75 -16.56 31.49
N LYS A 209 -6.38 -16.07 32.69
CA LYS A 209 -6.51 -14.64 33.03
C LYS A 209 -5.66 -13.75 32.11
N ALA A 210 -4.40 -14.12 31.87
CA ALA A 210 -3.54 -13.39 30.95
C ALA A 210 -4.03 -13.50 29.50
N ALA A 211 -4.64 -14.62 29.12
CA ALA A 211 -5.27 -14.76 27.81
C ALA A 211 -6.49 -13.83 27.67
N ALA A 212 -7.36 -13.76 28.69
CA ALA A 212 -8.51 -12.88 28.70
C ALA A 212 -8.08 -11.41 28.62
N LEU A 213 -7.03 -11.01 29.36
CA LEU A 213 -6.46 -9.66 29.27
C LEU A 213 -5.89 -9.36 27.87
N ALA A 214 -5.20 -10.32 27.25
CA ALA A 214 -4.68 -10.16 25.90
C ALA A 214 -5.81 -10.03 24.86
N ALA A 215 -6.85 -10.86 24.97
CA ALA A 215 -8.04 -10.78 24.11
C ALA A 215 -8.79 -9.46 24.31
N LEU A 216 -8.96 -9.02 25.56
CA LEU A 216 -9.55 -7.71 25.87
C LEU A 216 -8.73 -6.56 25.28
N GLY A 217 -7.40 -6.63 25.35
CA GLY A 217 -6.52 -5.66 24.71
C GLY A 217 -6.68 -5.63 23.18
N ALA A 218 -6.83 -6.80 22.54
CA ALA A 218 -7.07 -6.88 21.10
C ALA A 218 -8.42 -6.25 20.72
N VAL A 219 -9.49 -6.54 21.48
CA VAL A 219 -10.82 -5.95 21.29
C VAL A 219 -10.78 -4.44 21.54
N ALA A 220 -10.11 -4.00 22.60
CA ALA A 220 -9.95 -2.57 22.89
C ALA A 220 -9.20 -1.84 21.76
N THR A 221 -8.17 -2.46 21.19
CA THR A 221 -7.43 -1.91 20.05
C THR A 221 -8.30 -1.82 18.80
N LEU A 222 -9.10 -2.86 18.52
CA LEU A 222 -10.06 -2.87 17.41
C LEU A 222 -11.11 -1.77 17.55
N LEU A 223 -11.67 -1.60 18.74
CA LEU A 223 -12.75 -0.63 18.99
C LEU A 223 -12.24 0.79 19.23
N ALA A 224 -10.93 0.99 19.36
CA ALA A 224 -10.34 2.31 19.63
C ALA A 224 -10.70 3.35 18.56
N GLY A 225 -10.82 2.95 17.29
CA GLY A 225 -11.19 3.87 16.22
C GLY A 225 -12.59 4.49 16.38
N TYR A 226 -13.55 3.78 16.99
CA TYR A 226 -14.88 4.35 17.25
C TYR A 226 -14.88 5.50 18.26
N LEU A 227 -13.80 5.65 19.03
CA LEU A 227 -13.61 6.77 19.95
C LEU A 227 -12.94 7.98 19.28
N VAL A 228 -12.47 7.84 18.04
CA VAL A 228 -11.80 8.91 17.32
C VAL A 228 -12.83 9.78 16.59
N PRO A 229 -12.90 11.08 16.89
CA PRO A 229 -13.77 11.97 16.15
C PRO A 229 -13.24 12.19 14.73
N VAL A 230 -14.07 11.97 13.73
CA VAL A 230 -13.77 12.24 12.31
C VAL A 230 -14.77 13.29 11.81
N PRO A 231 -14.52 14.59 12.07
CA PRO A 231 -15.47 15.64 11.72
C PRO A 231 -15.54 15.82 10.21
N THR A 232 -16.76 15.82 9.66
CA THR A 232 -17.01 15.97 8.21
C THR A 232 -17.60 17.33 7.84
N ALA A 233 -18.20 18.05 8.78
CA ALA A 233 -18.91 19.32 8.53
C ALA A 233 -17.99 20.44 8.01
N ALA A 234 -18.43 21.16 6.98
CA ALA A 234 -17.77 22.33 6.41
C ALA A 234 -18.74 23.50 6.24
N ALA A 235 -18.23 24.73 6.26
CA ALA A 235 -19.03 25.93 6.00
C ALA A 235 -19.30 26.14 4.51
N ASP A 236 -18.34 25.77 3.67
CA ASP A 236 -18.40 25.91 2.21
C ASP A 236 -18.46 24.53 1.54
N THR A 237 -19.09 24.49 0.38
CA THR A 237 -19.10 23.34 -0.52
C THR A 237 -18.73 23.77 -1.94
N VAL A 238 -18.39 22.78 -2.78
CA VAL A 238 -18.19 22.98 -4.21
C VAL A 238 -18.93 21.89 -4.99
N LYS A 239 -19.58 22.27 -6.09
CA LYS A 239 -20.18 21.34 -7.04
C LYS A 239 -19.14 20.92 -8.06
N VAL A 240 -18.91 19.62 -8.17
CA VAL A 240 -17.86 19.04 -9.01
C VAL A 240 -18.45 18.07 -10.01
N ALA A 241 -17.88 18.02 -11.20
CA ALA A 241 -18.13 16.96 -12.18
C ALA A 241 -16.81 16.23 -12.52
N LEU A 242 -16.80 14.91 -12.40
CA LEU A 242 -15.69 14.05 -12.77
C LEU A 242 -15.99 13.38 -14.11
N ILE A 243 -15.09 13.50 -15.09
CA ILE A 243 -15.32 13.03 -16.46
C ILE A 243 -14.49 11.77 -16.74
N GLN A 244 -15.17 10.62 -16.82
CA GLN A 244 -14.58 9.35 -17.21
C GLN A 244 -14.88 9.08 -18.70
N GLY A 245 -13.95 9.44 -19.58
CA GLY A 245 -14.09 9.30 -21.03
C GLY A 245 -13.94 7.86 -21.54
N ASN A 246 -13.31 6.98 -20.77
CA ASN A 246 -12.92 5.62 -21.17
C ASN A 246 -11.83 5.58 -22.26
N VAL A 247 -11.30 4.38 -22.48
CA VAL A 247 -10.27 4.06 -23.48
C VAL A 247 -10.82 3.11 -24.54
N PRO A 248 -10.29 3.12 -25.78
CA PRO A 248 -10.72 2.19 -26.83
C PRO A 248 -10.42 0.72 -26.51
N ASN A 249 -9.29 0.45 -25.86
CA ASN A 249 -8.88 -0.89 -25.44
C ASN A 249 -8.19 -0.80 -24.07
N PRO A 250 -8.40 -1.76 -23.14
CA PRO A 250 -7.61 -1.84 -21.91
C PRO A 250 -6.22 -2.47 -22.14
N GLY A 251 -5.32 -2.34 -21.17
CA GLY A 251 -3.97 -2.93 -21.20
C GLY A 251 -2.89 -1.94 -21.67
N MET A 252 -1.72 -2.44 -22.05
CA MET A 252 -0.53 -1.60 -22.34
C MET A 252 -0.66 -0.67 -23.55
N ASP A 253 -1.60 -0.91 -24.46
CA ASP A 253 -1.79 -0.14 -25.69
C ASP A 253 -3.09 0.71 -25.62
N PHE A 254 -3.44 1.17 -24.42
CA PHE A 254 -4.75 1.80 -24.15
C PHE A 254 -4.99 3.13 -24.85
N LEU A 255 -3.93 3.86 -25.18
CA LEU A 255 -4.03 5.19 -25.81
C LEU A 255 -4.71 5.13 -27.19
N GLY A 256 -4.60 4.00 -27.90
CA GLY A 256 -5.19 3.84 -29.22
C GLY A 256 -4.52 4.75 -30.26
N ARG A 257 -5.34 5.50 -31.03
CA ARG A 257 -4.83 6.49 -31.98
C ARG A 257 -4.68 7.85 -31.28
N PRO A 258 -3.73 8.70 -31.71
CA PRO A 258 -3.61 10.06 -31.19
C PRO A 258 -4.96 10.77 -31.16
N MET A 259 -5.19 11.60 -30.13
CA MET A 259 -6.43 12.33 -29.89
C MET A 259 -7.64 11.47 -29.47
N MET A 260 -7.58 10.14 -29.50
CA MET A 260 -8.79 9.33 -29.25
C MET A 260 -9.28 9.45 -27.81
N VAL A 261 -8.39 9.27 -26.83
CA VAL A 261 -8.72 9.43 -25.39
C VAL A 261 -9.13 10.87 -25.11
N LEU A 262 -8.41 11.86 -25.65
CA LEU A 262 -8.78 13.27 -25.56
C LEU A 262 -10.18 13.54 -26.08
N ASN A 263 -10.51 13.04 -27.27
CA ASN A 263 -11.83 13.20 -27.85
C ASN A 263 -12.92 12.56 -26.99
N ASN A 264 -12.64 11.45 -26.31
CA ASN A 264 -13.61 10.84 -25.40
C ASN A 264 -13.95 11.76 -24.22
N HIS A 265 -12.93 12.28 -23.50
CA HIS A 265 -13.14 13.18 -22.37
C HIS A 265 -13.78 14.50 -22.80
N ALA A 266 -13.33 15.04 -23.91
CA ALA A 266 -13.81 16.31 -24.42
C ALA A 266 -15.27 16.18 -24.93
N SER A 267 -15.65 15.07 -25.58
CA SER A 267 -17.03 14.81 -26.01
C SER A 267 -17.96 14.55 -24.82
N ALA A 268 -17.48 13.85 -23.78
CA ALA A 268 -18.24 13.67 -22.54
C ALA A 268 -18.49 15.01 -21.83
N THR A 269 -17.51 15.92 -21.85
CA THR A 269 -17.63 17.28 -21.30
C THR A 269 -18.61 18.14 -22.11
N GLU A 270 -18.60 18.03 -23.43
CA GLU A 270 -19.57 18.71 -24.31
C GLU A 270 -21.00 18.18 -24.11
N LYS A 271 -21.14 16.87 -23.87
CA LYS A 271 -22.41 16.27 -23.49
C LYS A 271 -22.91 16.84 -22.16
N LEU A 272 -22.05 16.92 -21.13
CA LEU A 272 -22.39 17.56 -19.86
C LEU A 272 -22.84 19.02 -20.08
N ALA A 273 -22.14 19.78 -20.93
CA ALA A 273 -22.54 21.14 -21.28
C ALA A 273 -23.94 21.22 -21.91
N ALA A 274 -24.27 20.27 -22.81
CA ALA A 274 -25.59 20.17 -23.42
C ALA A 274 -26.68 19.82 -22.39
N ASP A 275 -26.39 18.89 -21.47
CA ASP A 275 -27.29 18.47 -20.39
C ASP A 275 -27.57 19.62 -19.40
N ILE A 276 -26.55 20.42 -19.07
CA ILE A 276 -26.70 21.65 -18.27
C ILE A 276 -27.62 22.65 -18.98
N LYS A 277 -27.41 22.87 -20.29
CA LYS A 277 -28.25 23.78 -21.08
C LYS A 277 -29.70 23.28 -21.20
N ALA A 278 -29.90 21.97 -21.24
CA ALA A 278 -31.22 21.34 -21.23
C ALA A 278 -31.89 21.37 -19.84
N GLY A 279 -31.15 21.72 -18.78
CA GLY A 279 -31.64 21.74 -17.41
C GLY A 279 -31.82 20.34 -16.79
N THR A 280 -31.21 19.31 -17.39
CA THR A 280 -31.27 17.92 -16.87
C THR A 280 -30.21 17.67 -15.80
N VAL A 281 -29.12 18.43 -15.82
CA VAL A 281 -28.02 18.38 -14.85
C VAL A 281 -27.77 19.80 -14.32
N GLU A 282 -27.50 19.91 -13.01
CA GLU A 282 -27.12 21.19 -12.42
C GLU A 282 -25.71 21.59 -12.87
N LYS A 283 -25.50 22.87 -13.20
CA LYS A 283 -24.17 23.36 -13.56
C LYS A 283 -23.17 23.16 -12.41
N PRO A 284 -22.06 22.43 -12.60
CA PRO A 284 -21.01 22.31 -11.60
C PRO A 284 -20.22 23.63 -11.48
N ASP A 285 -19.43 23.79 -10.43
CA ASP A 285 -18.53 24.93 -10.27
C ASP A 285 -17.16 24.64 -10.92
N ILE A 286 -16.77 23.36 -10.97
CA ILE A 286 -15.52 22.86 -11.56
C ILE A 286 -15.70 21.50 -12.24
N VAL A 287 -14.86 21.22 -13.23
CA VAL A 287 -14.79 19.91 -13.91
C VAL A 287 -13.38 19.32 -13.73
N ILE A 288 -13.28 18.00 -13.61
CA ILE A 288 -12.00 17.30 -13.45
C ILE A 288 -11.92 16.19 -14.50
N TRP A 289 -10.87 16.24 -15.31
CA TRP A 289 -10.46 15.16 -16.21
C TRP A 289 -9.37 14.32 -15.55
N PRO A 290 -9.22 13.05 -15.94
CA PRO A 290 -8.25 12.14 -15.35
C PRO A 290 -6.82 12.36 -15.89
N GLU A 291 -5.87 11.61 -15.33
CA GLU A 291 -4.48 11.54 -15.79
C GLU A 291 -4.42 11.08 -17.26
N ASN A 292 -3.54 11.68 -18.06
CA ASN A 292 -3.38 11.38 -19.49
C ASN A 292 -4.72 11.39 -20.25
N SER A 293 -5.63 12.29 -19.86
CA SER A 293 -6.84 12.58 -20.62
C SER A 293 -6.52 13.17 -21.99
N SER A 294 -5.34 13.78 -22.14
CA SER A 294 -4.68 14.01 -23.41
C SER A 294 -3.32 13.29 -23.46
N ASP A 295 -3.06 12.65 -24.59
CA ASP A 295 -1.80 11.94 -24.90
C ASP A 295 -0.81 12.80 -25.69
N LEU A 296 -1.19 14.04 -25.99
CA LEU A 296 -0.44 15.00 -26.77
C LEU A 296 -0.26 16.28 -25.96
N ASP A 297 0.92 16.89 -26.08
CA ASP A 297 1.20 18.15 -25.42
C ASP A 297 0.36 19.28 -26.04
N PRO A 298 -0.57 19.88 -25.28
CA PRO A 298 -1.43 20.94 -25.81
C PRO A 298 -0.66 22.25 -26.07
N PHE A 299 0.54 22.44 -25.54
CA PHE A 299 1.34 23.62 -25.81
C PHE A 299 2.08 23.52 -27.15
N SER A 300 2.37 22.31 -27.62
CA SER A 300 3.07 22.06 -28.90
C SER A 300 2.14 21.55 -30.00
N ASP A 301 1.02 20.90 -29.67
CA ASP A 301 0.01 20.42 -30.61
C ASP A 301 -1.24 21.34 -30.66
N PRO A 302 -1.44 22.11 -31.75
CA PRO A 302 -2.59 23.01 -31.86
C PRO A 302 -3.95 22.32 -31.91
N LEU A 303 -4.03 21.06 -32.37
CA LEU A 303 -5.29 20.32 -32.42
C LEU A 303 -5.70 19.88 -31.02
N ALA A 304 -4.74 19.40 -30.22
CA ALA A 304 -4.97 19.07 -28.82
C ALA A 304 -5.43 20.32 -28.04
N TYR A 305 -4.72 21.45 -28.20
CA TYR A 305 -5.12 22.73 -27.59
C TYR A 305 -6.56 23.11 -27.94
N GLN A 306 -6.90 23.15 -29.23
CA GLN A 306 -8.21 23.58 -29.70
C GLN A 306 -9.32 22.65 -29.21
N ARG A 307 -9.05 21.34 -29.14
CA ARG A 307 -10.03 20.35 -28.67
C ARG A 307 -10.34 20.51 -27.18
N ILE A 308 -9.31 20.75 -26.36
CA ILE A 308 -9.46 21.01 -24.93
C ILE A 308 -10.18 22.34 -24.72
N ASP A 309 -9.70 23.42 -25.35
CA ASP A 309 -10.25 24.77 -25.22
C ASP A 309 -11.74 24.81 -25.62
N ALA A 310 -12.12 24.12 -26.70
CA ALA A 310 -13.51 24.02 -27.12
C ALA A 310 -14.41 23.33 -26.08
N ALA A 311 -13.96 22.21 -25.49
CA ALA A 311 -14.73 21.50 -24.48
C ALA A 311 -14.86 22.30 -23.17
N VAL A 312 -13.78 22.93 -22.72
CA VAL A 312 -13.77 23.77 -21.51
C VAL A 312 -14.66 25.01 -21.71
N ARG A 313 -14.61 25.65 -22.88
CA ARG A 313 -15.52 26.75 -23.22
C ARG A 313 -16.98 26.32 -23.31
N ALA A 314 -17.25 25.11 -23.82
CA ALA A 314 -18.61 24.59 -23.93
C ALA A 314 -19.26 24.42 -22.56
N VAL A 315 -18.56 23.80 -21.59
CA VAL A 315 -19.07 23.65 -20.22
C VAL A 315 -19.04 24.96 -19.44
N GLY A 316 -18.11 25.86 -19.78
CA GLY A 316 -18.08 27.24 -19.30
C GLY A 316 -17.75 27.35 -17.81
N VAL A 317 -16.91 26.44 -17.29
CA VAL A 317 -16.35 26.46 -15.93
C VAL A 317 -14.88 26.00 -15.94
N PRO A 318 -14.07 26.41 -14.94
CA PRO A 318 -12.70 25.94 -14.83
C PRO A 318 -12.60 24.42 -14.77
N THR A 319 -11.63 23.87 -15.51
CA THR A 319 -11.45 22.43 -15.68
C THR A 319 -10.01 22.04 -15.35
N LEU A 320 -9.80 21.01 -14.52
CA LEU A 320 -8.47 20.39 -14.36
C LEU A 320 -8.28 19.35 -15.45
N VAL A 321 -7.25 19.51 -16.28
CA VAL A 321 -6.97 18.69 -17.46
C VAL A 321 -5.67 17.92 -17.25
N GLY A 322 -5.74 16.59 -17.17
CA GLY A 322 -4.54 15.74 -17.06
C GLY A 322 -3.95 15.46 -18.45
N THR A 323 -2.69 15.81 -18.67
CA THR A 323 -2.02 15.70 -19.97
C THR A 323 -0.54 15.35 -19.85
N LEU A 324 0.05 14.94 -20.97
CA LEU A 324 1.50 14.81 -21.12
C LEU A 324 2.05 16.07 -21.77
N VAL A 325 3.06 16.68 -21.16
CA VAL A 325 3.74 17.90 -21.64
C VAL A 325 5.20 17.58 -21.95
N ASP A 326 5.79 18.25 -22.93
CA ASP A 326 7.22 18.11 -23.19
C ASP A 326 8.06 18.54 -21.98
N GLY A 327 9.03 17.72 -21.60
CA GLY A 327 9.89 17.97 -20.46
C GLY A 327 11.02 18.95 -20.77
N PRO A 328 11.99 19.11 -19.84
CA PRO A 328 13.09 20.06 -20.02
C PRO A 328 14.03 19.75 -21.20
N ASP A 329 13.96 18.54 -21.77
CA ASP A 329 14.69 18.13 -22.97
C ASP A 329 13.90 17.06 -23.77
N GLU A 330 14.40 16.70 -24.96
CA GLU A 330 13.76 15.74 -25.88
C GLU A 330 13.64 14.31 -25.32
N GLN A 331 14.39 13.98 -24.25
CA GLN A 331 14.40 12.64 -23.63
C GLN A 331 13.38 12.51 -22.51
N HIS A 332 12.78 13.62 -22.09
CA HIS A 332 11.93 13.69 -20.91
C HIS A 332 10.54 14.22 -21.22
N VAL A 333 9.52 13.67 -20.56
CA VAL A 333 8.12 14.10 -20.63
C VAL A 333 7.62 14.41 -19.23
N GLN A 334 6.65 15.30 -19.07
CA GLN A 334 6.01 15.61 -17.81
C GLN A 334 4.57 15.12 -17.82
N ASN A 335 4.12 14.58 -16.71
CA ASN A 335 2.72 14.21 -16.49
C ASN A 335 2.09 15.28 -15.62
N GLU A 336 1.19 16.07 -16.20
CA GLU A 336 0.69 17.30 -15.59
C GLU A 336 -0.83 17.34 -15.44
N GLY A 337 -1.28 17.87 -14.32
CA GLY A 337 -2.63 18.41 -14.15
C GLY A 337 -2.62 19.92 -14.41
N ILE A 338 -3.29 20.40 -15.45
CA ILE A 338 -3.34 21.81 -15.86
C ILE A 338 -4.71 22.40 -15.54
N VAL A 339 -4.75 23.51 -14.81
CA VAL A 339 -5.97 24.31 -14.64
C VAL A 339 -6.25 25.05 -15.94
N TRP A 340 -7.39 24.75 -16.57
CA TRP A 340 -7.86 25.40 -17.78
C TRP A 340 -9.07 26.27 -17.49
N ASP A 341 -8.92 27.58 -17.69
CA ASP A 341 -10.00 28.55 -17.53
C ASP A 341 -10.73 28.76 -18.87
N PRO A 342 -12.08 28.78 -18.90
CA PRO A 342 -12.86 28.92 -20.14
C PRO A 342 -12.68 30.28 -20.82
N LYS A 343 -12.09 31.28 -20.18
CA LYS A 343 -11.85 32.62 -20.75
C LYS A 343 -10.38 32.84 -21.06
N THR A 344 -9.48 32.45 -20.15
CA THR A 344 -8.04 32.75 -20.27
C THR A 344 -7.21 31.58 -20.80
N GLY A 345 -7.76 30.37 -20.89
CA GLY A 345 -7.04 29.18 -21.34
C GLY A 345 -6.23 28.51 -20.21
N PRO A 346 -5.16 27.76 -20.53
CA PRO A 346 -4.35 27.05 -19.54
C PRO A 346 -3.62 28.02 -18.59
N GLY A 347 -3.53 27.65 -17.33
CA GLY A 347 -2.95 28.44 -16.25
C GLY A 347 -2.00 27.63 -15.37
N ALA A 348 -2.23 27.64 -14.06
CA ALA A 348 -1.41 26.88 -13.11
C ALA A 348 -1.43 25.37 -13.43
N SER A 349 -0.30 24.69 -13.24
CA SER A 349 -0.19 23.25 -13.39
C SER A 349 0.55 22.61 -12.22
N TYR A 350 0.37 21.30 -12.07
CA TYR A 350 1.11 20.43 -11.17
C TYR A 350 1.73 19.30 -11.99
N THR A 351 3.04 19.13 -11.87
CA THR A 351 3.76 17.98 -12.44
C THR A 351 3.89 16.87 -11.40
N LYS A 352 3.57 15.63 -11.77
CA LYS A 352 3.74 14.43 -10.95
C LYS A 352 5.16 14.36 -10.35
N GLN A 353 5.27 14.32 -9.03
CA GLN A 353 6.51 14.25 -8.25
C GLN A 353 7.11 12.83 -8.20
N HIS A 354 6.27 11.79 -8.22
CA HIS A 354 6.72 10.40 -8.07
C HIS A 354 6.39 9.53 -9.29
N PRO A 355 7.21 9.59 -10.36
CA PRO A 355 7.11 8.68 -11.49
C PRO A 355 7.26 7.21 -11.07
N VAL A 356 6.49 6.32 -11.70
CA VAL A 356 6.49 4.88 -11.42
C VAL A 356 7.72 4.21 -12.04
N PRO A 357 8.56 3.51 -11.24
CA PRO A 357 9.69 2.76 -11.77
C PRO A 357 9.25 1.70 -12.79
N PHE A 358 9.96 1.60 -13.91
CA PHE A 358 9.72 0.70 -15.04
C PHE A 358 8.43 0.96 -15.85
N GLY A 359 7.53 1.82 -15.37
CA GLY A 359 6.32 2.22 -16.08
C GLY A 359 6.44 3.61 -16.72
N GLU A 360 7.00 4.57 -15.99
CA GLU A 360 7.14 5.97 -16.40
C GLU A 360 8.60 6.38 -16.55
N TYR A 361 9.53 5.70 -15.88
CA TYR A 361 10.96 5.85 -16.11
C TYR A 361 11.69 4.52 -16.00
N VAL A 362 12.90 4.43 -16.59
CA VAL A 362 13.72 3.20 -16.53
C VAL A 362 14.93 3.39 -15.60
N PRO A 363 14.90 2.82 -14.38
CA PRO A 363 16.08 2.79 -13.52
C PRO A 363 17.26 2.12 -14.23
N PHE A 364 18.45 2.70 -14.20
CA PHE A 364 19.64 2.14 -14.87
C PHE A 364 19.37 1.81 -16.36
N ARG A 365 18.71 2.75 -17.07
CA ARG A 365 18.26 2.63 -18.47
C ARG A 365 19.29 1.98 -19.39
N ASP A 366 20.53 2.48 -19.39
CA ASP A 366 21.62 2.00 -20.26
C ASP A 366 22.01 0.53 -20.04
N GLN A 367 21.79 0.00 -18.85
CA GLN A 367 22.10 -1.38 -18.49
C GLN A 367 20.90 -2.29 -18.74
N LEU A 368 19.70 -1.87 -18.31
CA LEU A 368 18.52 -2.71 -18.36
C LEU A 368 17.92 -2.82 -19.77
N MET A 369 17.98 -1.76 -20.59
CA MET A 369 17.48 -1.80 -21.97
C MET A 369 18.25 -2.80 -22.85
N LYS A 370 19.48 -3.17 -22.47
CA LYS A 370 20.29 -4.19 -23.18
C LYS A 370 19.77 -5.61 -22.97
N VAL A 371 19.04 -5.85 -21.89
CA VAL A 371 18.60 -7.19 -21.46
C VAL A 371 17.08 -7.33 -21.54
N ILE A 372 16.34 -6.24 -21.31
CA ILE A 372 14.87 -6.23 -21.24
C ILE A 372 14.33 -5.33 -22.35
N THR A 373 14.07 -5.91 -23.52
CA THR A 373 13.65 -5.17 -24.73
C THR A 373 12.34 -4.42 -24.56
N ARG A 374 11.38 -4.93 -23.76
CA ARG A 374 10.09 -4.25 -23.52
C ARG A 374 10.22 -2.88 -22.85
N LEU A 375 11.35 -2.56 -22.22
CA LEU A 375 11.60 -1.22 -21.64
C LEU A 375 11.62 -0.13 -22.71
N GLN A 376 11.80 -0.48 -24.00
CA GLN A 376 11.67 0.44 -25.13
C GLN A 376 10.26 1.05 -25.27
N ARG A 377 9.24 0.48 -24.60
CA ARG A 377 7.91 1.08 -24.53
C ARG A 377 7.88 2.38 -23.73
N VAL A 378 8.86 2.59 -22.84
CA VAL A 378 9.10 3.86 -22.16
C VAL A 378 10.12 4.64 -22.99
N ALA A 379 9.64 5.32 -24.04
CA ALA A 379 10.50 6.00 -25.00
C ALA A 379 11.21 7.23 -24.38
N ARG A 380 10.50 7.97 -23.53
CA ARG A 380 10.99 9.13 -22.77
C ARG A 380 10.73 8.89 -21.29
N ASP A 381 11.69 9.27 -20.45
CA ASP A 381 11.51 9.14 -19.00
C ASP A 381 10.63 10.28 -18.51
N PHE A 382 9.74 9.98 -17.56
CA PHE A 382 8.93 11.02 -16.94
C PHE A 382 9.81 11.84 -16.00
N TYR A 383 9.80 13.15 -16.17
CA TYR A 383 10.54 14.10 -15.34
C TYR A 383 9.72 14.41 -14.08
N PRO A 384 10.29 14.24 -12.88
CA PRO A 384 9.57 14.49 -11.64
C PRO A 384 9.34 16.00 -11.43
N GLY A 385 8.15 16.35 -10.94
CA GLY A 385 7.84 17.69 -10.43
C GLY A 385 8.55 17.99 -9.11
N ASP A 386 8.65 19.28 -8.78
CA ASP A 386 9.41 19.79 -7.63
C ASP A 386 8.57 20.56 -6.58
N HIS A 387 7.26 20.68 -6.80
CA HIS A 387 6.33 21.41 -5.94
C HIS A 387 5.04 20.61 -5.71
N ASN A 388 4.27 20.96 -4.67
CA ASN A 388 3.00 20.29 -4.34
C ASN A 388 1.87 20.65 -5.32
N GLY A 389 0.88 19.78 -5.41
CA GLY A 389 -0.27 19.94 -6.31
C GLY A 389 -1.36 20.89 -5.83
N VAL A 390 -1.04 21.88 -5.00
CA VAL A 390 -2.05 22.85 -4.53
C VAL A 390 -2.32 23.90 -5.60
N MET A 391 -3.53 23.88 -6.16
CA MET A 391 -3.94 24.79 -7.23
C MET A 391 -5.31 25.41 -6.96
N GLN A 392 -5.52 26.63 -7.45
CA GLN A 392 -6.84 27.26 -7.45
C GLN A 392 -7.62 26.82 -8.69
N LEU A 393 -8.73 26.10 -8.50
CA LEU A 393 -9.64 25.67 -9.54
C LEU A 393 -11.04 26.23 -9.24
N GLY A 394 -11.43 27.29 -9.95
CA GLY A 394 -12.69 28.00 -9.68
C GLY A 394 -12.76 28.48 -8.22
N PRO A 395 -13.82 28.16 -7.45
CA PRO A 395 -13.92 28.53 -6.03
C PRO A 395 -13.12 27.62 -5.09
N ALA A 396 -12.57 26.50 -5.57
CA ALA A 396 -11.91 25.49 -4.74
C ALA A 396 -10.38 25.57 -4.83
N LYS A 397 -9.71 25.51 -3.67
CA LYS A 397 -8.27 25.25 -3.59
C LYS A 397 -8.08 23.73 -3.50
N ILE A 398 -7.77 23.12 -4.63
CA ILE A 398 -7.61 21.66 -4.74
C ILE A 398 -6.18 21.26 -4.37
N GLY A 399 -6.03 20.01 -3.95
CA GLY A 399 -4.74 19.33 -3.84
C GLY A 399 -4.71 18.15 -4.78
N ASP A 400 -4.05 18.32 -5.92
CA ASP A 400 -3.91 17.26 -6.92
C ASP A 400 -2.77 16.30 -6.56
N VAL A 401 -3.04 15.01 -6.69
CA VAL A 401 -2.05 13.92 -6.56
C VAL A 401 -2.29 12.92 -7.68
N ILE A 402 -1.27 12.65 -8.47
CA ILE A 402 -1.45 11.92 -9.72
C ILE A 402 -1.18 10.43 -9.49
N CYS A 403 -2.23 9.63 -9.64
CA CYS A 403 -2.20 8.17 -9.76
C CYS A 403 -1.52 7.47 -8.58
N PHE A 404 -0.27 7.05 -8.77
CA PHE A 404 0.50 6.25 -7.81
C PHE A 404 0.82 7.03 -6.53
N GLU A 405 0.80 8.37 -6.59
CA GLU A 405 1.16 9.27 -5.50
C GLU A 405 0.23 9.20 -4.29
N VAL A 406 -1.04 8.81 -4.47
CA VAL A 406 -2.00 8.67 -3.37
C VAL A 406 -1.56 7.63 -2.32
N ALA A 407 -0.68 6.71 -2.70
CA ALA A 407 -0.12 5.70 -1.82
C ALA A 407 0.99 6.25 -0.90
N TYR A 408 1.56 7.41 -1.20
CA TYR A 408 2.69 8.01 -0.49
C TYR A 408 2.24 9.03 0.55
N ASP A 409 2.57 8.77 1.82
CA ASP A 409 2.15 9.60 2.96
C ASP A 409 2.63 11.06 2.83
N GLU A 410 3.84 11.27 2.31
CA GLU A 410 4.47 12.59 2.26
C GLU A 410 3.86 13.54 1.22
N ILE A 411 3.57 13.05 0.02
CA ILE A 411 3.02 13.84 -1.08
C ILE A 411 1.61 14.36 -0.72
N VAL A 412 0.76 13.47 -0.22
CA VAL A 412 -0.61 13.84 0.16
C VAL A 412 -0.60 14.78 1.36
N ARG A 413 0.25 14.52 2.37
CA ARG A 413 0.37 15.39 3.54
C ARG A 413 0.89 16.79 3.18
N ASP A 414 1.97 16.91 2.41
CA ASP A 414 2.49 18.23 2.02
C ASP A 414 1.44 19.03 1.26
N THR A 415 0.69 18.37 0.36
CA THR A 415 -0.41 19.00 -0.38
C THR A 415 -1.50 19.55 0.55
N VAL A 416 -1.88 18.81 1.60
CA VAL A 416 -2.87 19.27 2.59
C VAL A 416 -2.30 20.38 3.47
N ASP A 417 -1.05 20.25 3.94
CA ASP A 417 -0.36 21.23 4.77
C ASP A 417 -0.19 22.59 4.05
N LYS A 418 -0.12 22.57 2.72
CA LYS A 418 -0.04 23.78 1.86
C LYS A 418 -1.42 24.37 1.51
N GLY A 419 -2.47 23.80 2.08
CA GLY A 419 -3.81 24.37 2.13
C GLY A 419 -4.81 23.79 1.14
N ALA A 420 -4.60 22.58 0.63
CA ALA A 420 -5.65 21.88 -0.12
C ALA A 420 -6.91 21.72 0.74
N ARG A 421 -8.06 22.12 0.20
CA ARG A 421 -9.39 22.02 0.86
C ARG A 421 -10.18 20.78 0.42
N VAL A 422 -9.75 20.16 -0.67
CA VAL A 422 -10.24 18.90 -1.25
C VAL A 422 -9.05 18.24 -1.97
N LEU A 423 -9.01 16.91 -1.98
CA LEU A 423 -7.98 16.16 -2.71
C LEU A 423 -8.55 15.67 -4.04
N VAL A 424 -7.75 15.76 -5.10
CA VAL A 424 -8.05 15.23 -6.43
C VAL A 424 -7.01 14.16 -6.74
N VAL A 425 -7.49 12.99 -7.16
CA VAL A 425 -6.65 11.89 -7.62
C VAL A 425 -6.91 11.70 -9.11
N GLN A 426 -6.07 12.33 -9.94
CA GLN A 426 -6.08 12.07 -11.38
C GLN A 426 -5.38 10.74 -11.64
N THR A 427 -6.07 9.77 -12.26
CA THR A 427 -5.49 8.43 -12.46
C THR A 427 -5.85 7.81 -13.80
N ASN A 428 -4.90 7.10 -14.40
CA ASN A 428 -5.12 6.29 -15.57
C ASN A 428 -4.89 4.81 -15.26
N ASN A 429 -5.95 4.13 -14.86
CA ASN A 429 -5.90 2.70 -14.57
C ASN A 429 -6.15 1.80 -15.79
N ALA A 430 -6.13 2.32 -17.02
CA ALA A 430 -6.43 1.53 -18.22
C ALA A 430 -5.53 0.31 -18.38
N THR A 431 -4.26 0.43 -17.99
CA THR A 431 -3.28 -0.66 -17.99
C THR A 431 -3.71 -1.83 -17.10
N TYR A 432 -4.36 -1.55 -15.96
CA TYR A 432 -4.65 -2.54 -14.92
C TYR A 432 -6.16 -2.78 -14.72
N ALA A 433 -6.98 -2.40 -15.69
CA ALA A 433 -8.43 -2.54 -15.57
C ALA A 433 -8.86 -4.00 -15.34
N LYS A 434 -9.81 -4.22 -14.43
CA LYS A 434 -10.35 -5.53 -14.03
C LYS A 434 -9.32 -6.51 -13.46
N THR A 435 -8.28 -5.98 -12.81
CA THR A 435 -7.21 -6.81 -12.18
C THR A 435 -7.12 -6.71 -10.66
N GLY A 436 -7.90 -5.84 -10.01
CA GLY A 436 -7.84 -5.57 -8.57
C GLY A 436 -7.01 -4.32 -8.20
N GLN A 437 -6.19 -3.79 -9.11
CA GLN A 437 -5.38 -2.59 -8.84
C GLN A 437 -6.23 -1.32 -8.65
N PRO A 438 -7.27 -1.05 -9.46
CA PRO A 438 -8.16 0.10 -9.25
C PRO A 438 -8.84 0.07 -7.88
N GLU A 439 -9.30 -1.11 -7.44
CA GLU A 439 -9.91 -1.30 -6.13
C GLU A 439 -8.90 -1.09 -4.99
N GLN A 440 -7.65 -1.51 -5.17
CA GLN A 440 -6.56 -1.24 -4.22
C GLN A 440 -6.27 0.27 -4.10
N GLN A 441 -6.23 1.00 -5.21
CA GLN A 441 -6.02 2.46 -5.21
C GLN A 441 -7.21 3.21 -4.60
N LEU A 442 -8.45 2.76 -4.86
CA LEU A 442 -9.66 3.27 -4.22
C LEU A 442 -9.55 3.13 -2.69
N ALA A 443 -9.14 1.96 -2.19
CA ALA A 443 -8.94 1.75 -0.76
C ALA A 443 -7.90 2.72 -0.17
N MET A 444 -6.77 2.94 -0.84
CA MET A 444 -5.77 3.92 -0.40
C MET A 444 -6.36 5.33 -0.29
N SER A 445 -7.13 5.74 -1.30
CA SER A 445 -7.80 7.04 -1.35
C SER A 445 -8.80 7.22 -0.20
N ARG A 446 -9.52 6.16 0.20
CA ARG A 446 -10.41 6.19 1.37
C ARG A 446 -9.65 6.45 2.67
N LEU A 447 -8.48 5.85 2.82
CA LEU A 447 -7.63 6.11 3.99
C LEU A 447 -7.17 7.57 4.02
N ARG A 448 -6.75 8.13 2.87
CA ARG A 448 -6.33 9.55 2.76
C ARG A 448 -7.45 10.52 3.10
N ALA A 449 -8.68 10.20 2.72
CA ALA A 449 -9.83 11.02 3.08
C ALA A 449 -9.96 11.18 4.60
N VAL A 450 -9.83 10.08 5.36
CA VAL A 450 -9.91 10.07 6.83
C VAL A 450 -8.68 10.70 7.47
N GLU A 451 -7.50 10.36 6.96
CA GLU A 451 -6.21 10.86 7.48
C GLU A 451 -6.13 12.37 7.46
N HIS A 452 -6.55 12.99 6.36
CA HIS A 452 -6.47 14.44 6.16
C HIS A 452 -7.81 15.15 6.41
N GLY A 453 -8.88 14.40 6.70
CA GLY A 453 -10.22 14.94 6.85
C GLY A 453 -10.61 15.78 5.63
N ARG A 454 -10.38 15.28 4.42
CA ARG A 454 -10.70 15.92 3.14
C ARG A 454 -11.60 15.01 2.32
N ALA A 455 -12.51 15.61 1.55
CA ALA A 455 -13.13 14.87 0.47
C ALA A 455 -12.04 14.50 -0.57
N VAL A 456 -12.15 13.31 -1.14
CA VAL A 456 -11.22 12.83 -2.19
C VAL A 456 -12.03 12.56 -3.45
N LEU A 457 -11.62 13.17 -4.55
CA LEU A 457 -12.23 13.06 -5.87
C LEU A 457 -11.31 12.24 -6.77
N ILE A 458 -11.68 11.01 -7.09
CA ILE A 458 -10.92 10.16 -8.01
C ILE A 458 -11.49 10.36 -9.41
N ALA A 459 -10.70 10.95 -10.30
CA ALA A 459 -11.01 11.02 -11.72
C ALA A 459 -10.18 9.98 -12.45
N ALA A 460 -10.82 8.92 -12.93
CA ALA A 460 -10.16 7.82 -13.63
C ALA A 460 -10.47 7.83 -15.14
N THR A 461 -9.48 7.51 -15.98
CA THR A 461 -9.67 7.41 -17.45
C THR A 461 -10.63 6.28 -17.79
N SER A 462 -10.38 5.09 -17.27
CA SER A 462 -11.21 3.89 -17.47
C SER A 462 -11.27 2.97 -16.25
N GLY A 463 -10.72 3.43 -15.12
CA GLY A 463 -10.76 2.74 -13.83
C GLY A 463 -12.03 3.07 -13.06
N ILE A 464 -11.91 3.14 -11.73
CA ILE A 464 -12.99 3.55 -10.83
C ILE A 464 -12.85 5.04 -10.56
N SER A 465 -13.73 5.86 -11.11
CA SER A 465 -13.93 7.23 -10.64
C SER A 465 -14.83 7.20 -9.40
N ALA A 466 -14.54 8.04 -8.40
CA ALA A 466 -15.28 8.01 -7.15
C ALA A 466 -15.27 9.35 -6.41
N VAL A 467 -16.30 9.56 -5.60
CA VAL A 467 -16.39 10.67 -4.64
C VAL A 467 -16.37 10.09 -3.24
N ILE A 468 -15.35 10.44 -2.46
CA ILE A 468 -15.14 9.94 -1.10
C ILE A 468 -15.31 11.09 -0.12
N ALA A 469 -16.15 10.92 0.88
CA ALA A 469 -16.37 11.88 1.96
C ALA A 469 -15.17 11.93 2.93
N PRO A 470 -15.01 13.01 3.72
CA PRO A 470 -13.92 13.14 4.70
C PRO A 470 -13.84 12.04 5.77
N ASP A 471 -14.87 11.22 5.93
CA ASP A 471 -14.88 10.06 6.84
C ASP A 471 -14.53 8.73 6.14
N GLY A 472 -14.14 8.77 4.87
CA GLY A 472 -13.76 7.59 4.08
C GLY A 472 -14.96 6.85 3.47
N THR A 473 -16.18 7.38 3.61
CA THR A 473 -17.38 6.85 2.94
C THR A 473 -17.33 7.13 1.44
N VAL A 474 -17.46 6.10 0.62
CA VAL A 474 -17.62 6.24 -0.83
C VAL A 474 -19.07 6.64 -1.10
N GLN A 475 -19.29 7.87 -1.57
CA GLN A 475 -20.61 8.42 -1.84
C GLN A 475 -21.13 7.98 -3.21
N GLN A 476 -20.26 8.01 -4.22
CA GLN A 476 -20.54 7.63 -5.60
C GLN A 476 -19.29 6.97 -6.19
N GLN A 477 -19.50 5.99 -7.08
CA GLN A 477 -18.42 5.41 -7.87
C GLN A 477 -18.94 4.90 -9.23
N THR A 478 -18.07 4.89 -10.23
CA THR A 478 -18.35 4.33 -11.55
C THR A 478 -17.95 2.85 -11.64
N GLU A 479 -18.42 2.18 -12.70
CA GLU A 479 -17.82 0.92 -13.13
C GLU A 479 -16.52 1.18 -13.90
N GLU A 480 -15.66 0.15 -13.99
CA GLU A 480 -14.50 0.18 -14.87
C GLU A 480 -14.89 -0.01 -16.34
N LEU A 481 -14.05 0.52 -17.25
CA LEU A 481 -14.17 0.37 -18.70
C LEU A 481 -15.50 0.88 -19.28
N THR A 482 -16.10 1.88 -18.66
CA THR A 482 -17.28 2.59 -19.17
C THR A 482 -17.02 4.07 -19.29
N ALA A 483 -17.73 4.75 -20.20
CA ALA A 483 -17.78 6.21 -20.22
C ALA A 483 -18.84 6.67 -19.22
N ALA A 484 -18.48 7.58 -18.32
CA ALA A 484 -19.34 8.03 -17.24
C ALA A 484 -19.03 9.46 -16.79
N GLU A 485 -19.97 10.04 -16.06
CA GLU A 485 -19.86 11.34 -15.41
C GLU A 485 -20.35 11.17 -13.97
N LEU A 486 -19.60 11.68 -13.00
CA LEU A 486 -20.06 11.79 -11.61
C LEU A 486 -20.20 13.26 -11.23
N SER A 487 -21.40 13.66 -10.82
CA SER A 487 -21.70 14.99 -10.30
C SER A 487 -21.96 14.92 -8.79
N ALA A 488 -21.26 15.75 -8.01
CA ALA A 488 -21.37 15.75 -6.55
C ALA A 488 -21.17 17.13 -5.94
N VAL A 489 -21.72 17.32 -4.74
CA VAL A 489 -21.44 18.48 -3.88
C VAL A 489 -20.54 18.02 -2.75
N VAL A 490 -19.33 18.55 -2.68
CA VAL A 490 -18.34 18.13 -1.68
C VAL A 490 -17.95 19.26 -0.73
N PRO A 491 -17.69 18.96 0.55
CA PRO A 491 -17.27 19.95 1.53
C PRO A 491 -15.85 20.44 1.23
N LEU A 492 -15.64 21.76 1.31
CA LEU A 492 -14.31 22.38 1.30
C LEU A 492 -13.86 22.59 2.75
N ARG A 493 -12.81 21.86 3.17
CA ARG A 493 -12.39 21.83 4.58
C ARG A 493 -11.04 22.49 4.79
N ASP A 494 -10.98 23.37 5.79
CA ASP A 494 -9.73 24.01 6.23
C ASP A 494 -9.18 23.39 7.53
N GLY A 495 -10.01 22.60 8.24
CA GLY A 495 -9.62 22.00 9.52
C GLY A 495 -8.51 20.95 9.35
N THR A 496 -7.54 20.95 10.24
CA THR A 496 -6.45 19.96 10.28
C THR A 496 -6.80 18.80 11.20
N THR A 497 -6.53 17.56 10.80
CA THR A 497 -6.63 16.40 11.70
C THR A 497 -5.48 16.41 12.71
N VAL A 498 -5.48 15.46 13.65
CA VAL A 498 -4.33 15.28 14.53
C VAL A 498 -3.15 14.70 13.73
N ALA A 499 -3.43 13.81 12.77
CA ALA A 499 -2.43 13.25 11.87
C ALA A 499 -1.69 14.34 11.09
N ASP A 500 -2.41 15.34 10.52
CA ASP A 500 -1.78 16.49 9.85
C ASP A 500 -0.82 17.23 10.80
N ARG A 501 -1.25 17.48 12.04
CA ARG A 501 -0.46 18.23 13.03
C ARG A 501 0.79 17.49 13.50
N VAL A 502 0.72 16.17 13.67
CA VAL A 502 1.87 15.37 14.14
C VAL A 502 2.77 14.92 12.98
N GLY A 503 2.29 15.02 11.74
CA GLY A 503 3.01 14.65 10.54
C GLY A 503 3.58 13.23 10.60
N ALA A 504 4.87 13.09 10.26
CA ALA A 504 5.54 11.78 10.23
C ALA A 504 5.96 11.24 11.61
N VAL A 505 5.73 11.99 12.71
CA VAL A 505 6.21 11.62 14.05
C VAL A 505 5.73 10.24 14.51
N PRO A 506 4.45 9.83 14.32
CA PRO A 506 4.00 8.50 14.69
C PRO A 506 4.76 7.38 13.96
N GLU A 507 4.98 7.53 12.65
CA GLU A 507 5.72 6.56 11.84
C GLU A 507 7.14 6.37 12.38
N TRP A 508 7.88 7.47 12.54
CA TRP A 508 9.26 7.46 13.01
C TRP A 508 9.37 6.90 14.43
N THR A 509 8.47 7.30 15.32
CA THR A 509 8.49 6.84 16.72
C THR A 509 8.29 5.32 16.79
N LEU A 510 7.33 4.79 16.03
CA LEU A 510 7.03 3.37 15.99
C LEU A 510 8.16 2.58 15.30
N ALA A 511 8.68 3.10 14.19
CA ALA A 511 9.78 2.48 13.44
C ALA A 511 11.07 2.39 14.28
N VAL A 512 11.47 3.51 14.92
CA VAL A 512 12.63 3.57 15.83
C VAL A 512 12.41 2.69 17.05
N GLY A 513 11.20 2.67 17.62
CA GLY A 513 10.84 1.77 18.71
C GLY A 513 11.07 0.30 18.36
N GLY A 514 10.70 -0.13 17.15
CA GLY A 514 10.96 -1.47 16.64
C GLY A 514 12.47 -1.80 16.54
N LEU A 515 13.27 -0.86 16.01
CA LEU A 515 14.72 -1.02 15.91
C LEU A 515 15.41 -1.09 17.28
N LEU A 516 15.02 -0.20 18.21
CA LEU A 516 15.53 -0.20 19.58
C LEU A 516 15.18 -1.50 20.31
N ALA A 517 13.99 -2.06 20.09
CA ALA A 517 13.60 -3.36 20.63
C ALA A 517 14.52 -4.49 20.11
N CYS A 518 14.85 -4.48 18.82
CA CYS A 518 15.84 -5.42 18.25
C CYS A 518 17.22 -5.26 18.93
N GLY A 519 17.70 -4.02 19.11
CA GLY A 519 18.95 -3.73 19.81
C GLY A 519 18.95 -4.25 21.26
N ALA A 520 17.88 -3.99 22.00
CA ALA A 520 17.70 -4.47 23.37
C ALA A 520 17.69 -6.01 23.46
N ALA A 521 17.01 -6.68 22.52
CA ALA A 521 16.97 -8.15 22.45
C ALA A 521 18.37 -8.76 22.19
N LEU A 522 19.17 -8.14 21.31
CA LEU A 522 20.54 -8.57 21.03
C LEU A 522 21.47 -8.39 22.25
N LEU A 523 21.38 -7.24 22.93
CA LEU A 523 22.15 -6.97 24.16
C LEU A 523 21.78 -7.93 25.30
N ALA A 524 20.48 -8.19 25.50
CA ALA A 524 20.01 -9.16 26.48
C ALA A 524 20.47 -10.60 26.17
N GLY A 525 20.55 -10.95 24.88
CA GLY A 525 21.09 -12.23 24.42
C GLY A 525 22.57 -12.40 24.75
N ARG A 526 23.40 -11.37 24.51
CA ARG A 526 24.84 -11.38 24.83
C ARG A 526 25.10 -11.54 26.34
N ARG A 527 24.37 -10.81 27.18
CA ARG A 527 24.51 -10.87 28.65
C ARG A 527 24.17 -12.24 29.26
N ARG A 528 23.37 -13.07 28.58
CA ARG A 528 23.08 -14.45 29.02
C ARG A 528 24.18 -15.44 28.65
N VAL A 529 24.94 -15.17 27.59
CA VAL A 529 26.06 -16.02 27.16
C VAL A 529 27.32 -15.74 27.98
N THR A 530 27.48 -14.52 28.50
CA THR A 530 28.66 -14.11 29.27
C THR A 530 28.55 -14.30 30.79
N ARG A 531 27.45 -14.84 31.33
CA ARG A 531 27.42 -15.29 32.74
C ARG A 531 28.13 -16.64 32.82
N PRO A 532 29.30 -16.75 33.47
CA PRO A 532 29.91 -18.04 33.75
C PRO A 532 28.91 -18.85 34.60
N LEU A 533 28.79 -20.14 34.31
CA LEU A 533 28.19 -21.08 35.25
C LEU A 533 28.98 -20.93 36.55
N ALA A 534 28.37 -20.30 37.57
CA ALA A 534 28.91 -20.40 38.92
C ALA A 534 28.91 -21.89 39.24
N SER A 535 30.10 -22.49 39.23
CA SER A 535 30.36 -23.84 39.68
C SER A 535 29.96 -23.92 41.14
N GLY A 536 28.75 -24.42 41.39
CA GLY A 536 28.33 -24.86 42.71
C GLY A 536 29.11 -26.11 43.07
N SER A 537 30.24 -25.92 43.72
CA SER A 537 30.90 -26.93 44.54
C SER A 537 31.08 -26.34 45.93
N SER A 538 30.12 -26.60 46.81
CA SER A 538 30.23 -26.70 48.27
C SER A 538 28.99 -27.41 48.78
#